data_AF-A0A9D6M3J2-F1
#
_entry.id   AF-A0A9D6M3J2-F1
#
_cell.length_a   1.000
_cell.length_b   1.000
_cell.length_c   1.000
_cell.angle_alpha   90.00
_cell.angle_beta   90.00
_cell.angle_gamma   90.00
#
_symmetry.space_group_name_H-M   'P 1'
#
loop_
_entity.id
_entity.type
_entity.pdbx_description
1 polymer ?
#
loop_
_entity_poly.entity_id
_entity_poly.type
_entity_poly.pdbx_seq_one_letter_code
_entity_poly.pdbx_strand_id
1 'polypeptide(L)'
;MKKDMRRFADNRFEIRDLKGNILNLKSKIRNPKLSILFAFLWFLIFFNILAFAKETDTYGTASLMVIVEREAGSVIVIDSSRHKFLGRISGLGNLIHGTVKFSKDARFAYVIGRDASVSKIDLLQLKLVKRVKAGDDSVGGVMTQDGKYIALSNYVPGEVRILDAETLETVKIIPAEREYPDGRKVTARVVGLVDAPGNLLIFSLFSRNKEILGYRRNPV
;
A
#
# COMPACT_ATOMS: atom_id res chain seq x y z
N MET A 1 68.40 42.01 -8.76
CA MET A 1 67.10 42.43 -9.34
C MET A 1 67.10 42.40 -10.88
N LYS A 2 67.58 41.31 -11.51
CA LYS A 2 67.53 41.11 -12.99
C LYS A 2 66.86 39.77 -13.38
N LYS A 3 66.40 39.00 -12.40
CA LYS A 3 65.75 37.68 -12.59
C LYS A 3 64.22 37.79 -12.72
N ASP A 4 63.63 38.87 -12.20
CA ASP A 4 62.17 39.04 -12.18
C ASP A 4 61.59 39.64 -13.47
N MET A 5 62.42 40.23 -14.33
CA MET A 5 61.95 40.89 -15.56
C MET A 5 61.73 39.92 -16.73
N ARG A 6 62.13 38.64 -16.60
CA ARG A 6 61.81 37.60 -17.59
C ARG A 6 60.42 36.97 -17.37
N ARG A 7 59.87 37.02 -16.15
CA ARG A 7 58.51 36.52 -15.85
C ARG A 7 57.38 37.39 -16.42
N PHE A 8 57.65 38.65 -16.74
CA PHE A 8 56.65 39.55 -17.32
C PHE A 8 56.51 39.45 -18.85
N ALA A 9 57.45 38.80 -19.54
CA ALA A 9 57.38 38.61 -20.99
C ALA A 9 56.54 37.38 -21.38
N ASP A 10 56.58 36.31 -20.58
CA ASP A 10 55.84 35.06 -20.85
C ASP A 10 54.31 35.22 -20.68
N ASN A 11 53.85 36.00 -19.68
CA ASN A 11 52.40 36.25 -19.49
C ASN A 11 51.75 37.05 -20.62
N ARG A 12 52.53 37.74 -21.48
CA ARG A 12 51.98 38.47 -22.63
C ARG A 12 51.65 37.56 -23.82
N PHE A 13 52.27 36.38 -23.91
CA PHE A 13 51.90 35.35 -24.88
C PHE A 13 50.58 34.67 -24.47
N GLU A 14 50.41 34.28 -23.20
CA GLU A 14 49.16 33.70 -22.68
C GLU A 14 47.95 34.62 -22.84
N ILE A 15 48.07 35.93 -22.57
CA ILE A 15 46.96 36.88 -22.70
C ILE A 15 46.55 37.09 -24.17
N ARG A 16 47.48 36.98 -25.13
CA ARG A 16 47.19 37.07 -26.56
C ARG A 16 46.43 35.84 -27.05
N ASP A 17 46.81 34.65 -26.61
CA ASP A 17 46.10 33.40 -26.93
C ASP A 17 44.71 33.35 -26.27
N LEU A 18 44.55 33.87 -25.06
CA LEU A 18 43.24 34.04 -24.41
C LEU A 18 42.33 35.00 -25.18
N LYS A 19 42.85 36.15 -25.64
CA LYS A 19 42.06 37.10 -26.45
C LYS A 19 41.66 36.49 -27.80
N GLY A 20 42.55 35.75 -28.46
CA GLY A 20 42.26 35.05 -29.72
C GLY A 20 41.20 33.97 -29.54
N ASN A 21 41.28 33.19 -28.46
CA ASN A 21 40.29 32.18 -28.11
C ASN A 21 38.93 32.79 -27.78
N ILE A 22 38.88 33.93 -27.06
CA ILE A 22 37.63 34.64 -26.76
C ILE A 22 36.99 35.24 -28.03
N LEU A 23 37.79 35.77 -28.96
CA LEU A 23 37.30 36.30 -30.25
C LEU A 23 36.76 35.18 -31.16
N ASN A 24 37.43 34.03 -31.19
CA ASN A 24 36.97 32.84 -31.91
C ASN A 24 35.70 32.24 -31.28
N LEU A 25 35.57 32.30 -29.95
CA LEU A 25 34.36 31.90 -29.25
C LEU A 25 33.19 32.85 -29.55
N LYS A 26 33.43 34.17 -29.55
CA LYS A 26 32.43 35.19 -29.92
C LYS A 26 31.96 35.05 -31.37
N SER A 27 32.85 34.71 -32.31
CA SER A 27 32.46 34.48 -33.71
C SER A 27 31.64 33.20 -33.90
N LYS A 28 31.98 32.13 -33.15
CA LYS A 28 31.18 30.88 -33.11
C LYS A 28 29.79 31.10 -32.52
N ILE A 29 29.66 31.91 -31.47
CA ILE A 29 28.38 32.28 -30.84
C ILE A 29 27.50 33.12 -31.78
N ARG A 30 28.09 33.88 -32.70
CA ARG A 30 27.38 34.71 -33.69
C ARG A 30 26.90 33.92 -34.91
N ASN A 31 27.18 32.62 -34.98
CA ASN A 31 26.67 31.75 -36.05
C ASN A 31 25.17 31.45 -35.81
N PRO A 32 24.27 31.85 -36.72
CA PRO A 32 22.83 31.69 -36.54
C PRO A 32 22.42 30.22 -36.38
N LYS A 33 23.16 29.26 -36.95
CA LYS A 33 22.87 27.84 -36.78
C LYS A 33 23.20 27.34 -35.37
N LEU A 34 24.24 27.89 -34.74
CA LEU A 34 24.64 27.50 -33.39
C LEU A 34 23.72 28.15 -32.34
N SER A 35 23.27 29.39 -32.56
CA SER A 35 22.28 30.03 -31.69
C SER A 35 20.90 29.37 -31.78
N ILE A 36 20.47 28.92 -32.96
CA ILE A 36 19.24 28.13 -33.11
C ILE A 36 19.37 26.78 -32.41
N LEU A 37 20.50 26.09 -32.54
CA LEU A 37 20.74 24.83 -31.84
C LEU A 37 20.74 25.00 -30.32
N PHE A 38 21.35 26.07 -29.80
CA PHE A 38 21.32 26.41 -28.37
C PHE A 38 19.91 26.79 -27.91
N ALA A 39 19.16 27.56 -28.70
CA ALA A 39 17.77 27.91 -28.40
C ALA A 39 16.87 26.67 -28.43
N PHE A 40 17.12 25.72 -29.35
CA PHE A 40 16.39 24.46 -29.44
C PHE A 40 16.74 23.51 -28.29
N LEU A 41 18.01 23.48 -27.85
CA LEU A 41 18.44 22.73 -26.67
C LEU A 41 17.84 23.32 -25.39
N TRP A 42 17.83 24.65 -25.26
CA TRP A 42 17.16 25.34 -24.17
C TRP A 42 15.64 25.13 -24.20
N PHE A 43 15.02 25.16 -25.39
CA PHE A 43 13.61 24.85 -25.56
C PHE A 43 13.31 23.40 -25.15
N LEU A 44 14.13 22.43 -25.55
CA LEU A 44 13.99 21.04 -25.11
C LEU A 44 14.14 20.91 -23.59
N ILE A 45 15.10 21.60 -22.98
CA ILE A 45 15.29 21.59 -21.52
C ILE A 45 14.08 22.25 -20.81
N PHE A 46 13.63 23.42 -21.26
CA PHE A 46 12.50 24.14 -20.65
C PHE A 46 11.15 23.42 -20.87
N PHE A 47 10.95 22.81 -22.03
CA PHE A 47 9.76 22.04 -22.35
C PHE A 47 9.68 20.75 -21.53
N ASN A 48 10.82 20.09 -21.28
CA ASN A 48 10.85 18.93 -20.38
C ASN A 48 10.61 19.31 -18.90
N ILE A 49 11.03 20.51 -18.46
CA ILE A 49 10.78 20.97 -17.09
C ILE A 49 9.29 21.27 -16.86
N LEU A 50 8.59 21.87 -17.83
CA LEU A 50 7.14 22.10 -17.71
C LEU A 50 6.31 20.80 -17.79
N ALA A 51 6.78 19.78 -18.51
CA ALA A 51 6.04 18.53 -18.67
C ALA A 51 6.03 17.63 -17.41
N PHE A 52 6.85 17.92 -16.39
CA PHE A 52 7.02 17.05 -15.22
C PHE A 52 6.35 17.52 -13.93
N ALA A 53 5.72 18.70 -13.91
CA ALA A 53 4.93 19.13 -12.75
C ALA A 53 3.53 18.50 -12.79
N LYS A 54 3.44 17.16 -12.74
CA LYS A 54 2.17 16.51 -12.43
C LYS A 54 1.91 16.73 -10.94
N GLU A 55 0.95 17.57 -10.62
CA GLU A 55 0.45 17.73 -9.26
C GLU A 55 0.04 16.34 -8.75
N THR A 56 0.87 15.80 -7.86
CA THR A 56 0.56 14.55 -7.20
C THR A 56 -0.36 14.93 -6.06
N ASP A 57 -1.65 14.72 -6.26
CA ASP A 57 -2.61 14.93 -5.19
C ASP A 57 -2.18 14.10 -3.98
N THR A 58 -1.79 14.79 -2.90
CA THR A 58 -1.47 14.15 -1.63
C THR A 58 -2.72 14.10 -0.77
N TYR A 59 -2.99 12.91 -0.24
CA TYR A 59 -4.12 12.64 0.65
C TYR A 59 -3.59 12.10 1.97
N GLY A 60 -4.14 12.56 3.10
CA GLY A 60 -3.87 11.94 4.39
C GLY A 60 -4.62 10.63 4.51
N THR A 61 -3.97 9.54 4.96
CA THR A 61 -4.62 8.24 5.12
C THR A 61 -5.83 8.30 6.07
N ALA A 62 -5.80 9.21 7.05
CA ALA A 62 -6.90 9.44 7.98
C ALA A 62 -8.17 10.02 7.34
N SER A 63 -8.08 10.67 6.17
CA SER A 63 -9.27 11.18 5.45
C SER A 63 -9.81 10.19 4.42
N LEU A 64 -9.13 9.06 4.20
CA LEU A 64 -9.59 8.05 3.25
C LEU A 64 -10.75 7.26 3.83
N MET A 65 -11.82 7.15 3.06
CA MET A 65 -12.98 6.31 3.37
C MET A 65 -13.10 5.20 2.32
N VAL A 66 -13.31 3.97 2.80
CA VAL A 66 -13.52 2.79 1.97
C VAL A 66 -14.99 2.42 1.99
N ILE A 67 -15.62 2.42 0.82
CA ILE A 67 -17.02 2.03 0.63
C ILE A 67 -17.05 0.65 -0.02
N VAL A 68 -17.73 -0.30 0.59
CA VAL A 68 -17.86 -1.67 0.07
C VAL A 68 -19.04 -1.77 -0.88
N GLU A 69 -18.76 -2.08 -2.14
CA GLU A 69 -19.77 -2.35 -3.17
C GLU A 69 -20.02 -3.87 -3.22
N ARG A 70 -20.89 -4.36 -2.33
CA ARG A 70 -21.05 -5.80 -2.07
C ARG A 70 -21.34 -6.63 -3.31
N GLU A 71 -22.29 -6.17 -4.13
CA GLU A 71 -22.71 -6.85 -5.37
C GLU A 71 -21.62 -6.83 -6.45
N ALA A 72 -20.83 -5.76 -6.51
CA ALA A 72 -19.78 -5.60 -7.52
C ALA A 72 -18.48 -6.33 -7.14
N GLY A 73 -18.35 -6.82 -5.90
CA GLY A 73 -17.11 -7.42 -5.42
C GLY A 73 -15.94 -6.44 -5.47
N SER A 74 -16.21 -5.16 -5.17
CA SER A 74 -15.25 -4.05 -5.23
C SER A 74 -15.34 -3.14 -4.01
N VAL A 75 -14.35 -2.26 -3.88
CA VAL A 75 -14.43 -1.09 -3.00
C VAL A 75 -14.19 0.19 -3.78
N ILE A 76 -14.85 1.26 -3.35
CA ILE A 76 -14.52 2.62 -3.72
C ILE A 76 -13.67 3.24 -2.60
N VAL A 77 -12.65 4.00 -2.98
CA VAL A 77 -11.90 4.87 -2.07
C VAL A 77 -12.25 6.32 -2.39
N ILE A 78 -12.66 7.06 -1.37
CA ILE A 78 -12.91 8.50 -1.45
C ILE A 78 -12.05 9.26 -0.44
N ASP A 79 -11.67 10.49 -0.78
CA ASP A 79 -11.22 11.46 0.20
C ASP A 79 -12.46 12.08 0.85
N SER A 80 -12.74 11.68 2.09
CA SER A 80 -13.90 12.16 2.84
C SER A 80 -13.82 13.64 3.18
N SER A 81 -12.61 14.23 3.25
CA SER A 81 -12.46 15.65 3.56
C SER A 81 -12.81 16.56 2.38
N ARG A 82 -12.51 16.11 1.16
CA ARG A 82 -12.77 16.85 -0.08
C ARG A 82 -13.97 16.33 -0.86
N HIS A 83 -14.65 15.30 -0.34
CA HIS A 83 -15.70 14.54 -1.02
C HIS A 83 -15.30 14.10 -2.44
N LYS A 84 -14.04 13.70 -2.61
CA LYS A 84 -13.47 13.39 -3.93
C LYS A 84 -13.38 11.88 -4.13
N PHE A 85 -13.94 11.38 -5.22
CA PHE A 85 -13.70 10.00 -5.68
C PHE A 85 -12.24 9.85 -6.09
N LEU A 86 -11.54 8.88 -5.48
CA LEU A 86 -10.12 8.62 -5.80
C LEU A 86 -10.00 7.44 -6.75
N GLY A 87 -10.75 6.37 -6.52
CA GLY A 87 -10.72 5.22 -7.39
C GLY A 87 -11.56 4.05 -6.89
N ARG A 88 -11.58 3.00 -7.70
CA ARG A 88 -12.26 1.73 -7.41
C ARG A 88 -11.27 0.58 -7.54
N ILE A 89 -11.33 -0.35 -6.60
CA ILE A 89 -10.53 -1.58 -6.61
C ILE A 89 -11.49 -2.76 -6.70
N SER A 90 -11.44 -3.49 -7.81
CA SER A 90 -12.32 -4.63 -8.11
C SER A 90 -11.63 -5.97 -7.92
N GLY A 91 -12.37 -7.08 -8.07
CA GLY A 91 -11.81 -8.43 -8.01
C GLY A 91 -11.61 -8.95 -6.58
N LEU A 92 -12.39 -8.42 -5.63
CA LEU A 92 -12.28 -8.75 -4.21
C LEU A 92 -13.11 -9.98 -3.81
N GLY A 93 -13.85 -10.56 -4.75
CA GLY A 93 -14.66 -11.77 -4.55
C GLY A 93 -16.05 -11.47 -4.00
N ASN A 94 -16.60 -12.43 -3.26
CA ASN A 94 -17.94 -12.30 -2.69
C ASN A 94 -17.91 -11.43 -1.43
N LEU A 95 -18.54 -10.26 -1.47
CA LEU A 95 -18.54 -9.29 -0.36
C LEU A 95 -19.91 -9.14 0.33
N ILE A 96 -20.82 -10.12 0.23
CA ILE A 96 -22.14 -10.06 0.90
C ILE A 96 -22.03 -9.84 2.43
N HIS A 97 -20.99 -10.40 3.06
CA HIS A 97 -20.58 -10.15 4.44
C HIS A 97 -19.23 -9.42 4.53
N GLY A 98 -18.90 -8.61 3.53
CA GLY A 98 -17.63 -7.91 3.41
C GLY A 98 -17.34 -7.06 4.65
N THR A 99 -16.23 -7.36 5.32
CA THR A 99 -15.70 -6.52 6.41
C THR A 99 -14.36 -5.92 6.00
N VAL A 100 -14.07 -4.72 6.50
CA VAL A 100 -12.82 -4.01 6.22
C VAL A 100 -12.09 -3.78 7.54
N LYS A 101 -10.80 -4.13 7.56
CA LYS A 101 -9.87 -3.81 8.65
C LYS A 101 -8.71 -3.01 8.10
N PHE A 102 -8.09 -2.18 8.93
CA PHE A 102 -7.03 -1.28 8.52
C PHE A 102 -5.74 -1.60 9.27
N SER A 103 -4.62 -1.55 8.53
CA SER A 103 -3.30 -1.45 9.14
C SER A 103 -3.20 -0.22 10.04
N LYS A 104 -2.27 -0.25 11.01
CA LYS A 104 -2.08 0.83 11.99
C LYS A 104 -1.81 2.21 11.37
N ASP A 105 -1.11 2.24 10.24
CA ASP A 105 -0.81 3.47 9.51
C ASP A 105 -1.95 3.90 8.56
N ALA A 106 -3.05 3.14 8.54
CA ALA A 106 -4.20 3.29 7.66
C ALA A 106 -3.85 3.31 6.16
N ARG A 107 -2.66 2.84 5.76
CA ARG A 107 -2.28 2.76 4.34
C ARG A 107 -2.90 1.54 3.67
N PHE A 108 -2.87 0.40 4.35
CA PHE A 108 -3.44 -0.84 3.85
C PHE A 108 -4.80 -1.11 4.49
N ALA A 109 -5.74 -1.55 3.66
CA ALA A 109 -6.98 -2.14 4.10
C ALA A 109 -7.03 -3.63 3.75
N TYR A 110 -7.75 -4.39 4.56
CA TYR A 110 -7.93 -5.82 4.46
C TYR A 110 -9.41 -6.10 4.34
N VAL A 111 -9.82 -6.49 3.15
CA VAL A 111 -11.22 -6.79 2.83
C VAL A 111 -11.43 -8.28 2.95
N ILE A 112 -12.28 -8.69 3.89
CA ILE A 112 -12.58 -10.09 4.18
C ILE A 112 -13.95 -10.40 3.55
N GLY A 113 -13.94 -11.31 2.57
CA GLY A 113 -15.12 -11.73 1.84
C GLY A 113 -15.85 -12.91 2.47
N ARG A 114 -17.09 -13.12 2.02
CA ARG A 114 -17.94 -14.26 2.39
C ARG A 114 -17.35 -15.59 1.92
N ASP A 115 -16.61 -15.58 0.83
CA ASP A 115 -15.85 -16.71 0.30
C ASP A 115 -14.56 -17.02 1.10
N ALA A 116 -14.43 -16.45 2.30
CA ALA A 116 -13.27 -16.52 3.18
C ALA A 116 -11.97 -16.06 2.51
N SER A 117 -12.06 -15.19 1.51
CA SER A 117 -10.89 -14.52 0.96
C SER A 117 -10.49 -13.30 1.78
N VAL A 118 -9.19 -13.04 1.87
CA VAL A 118 -8.62 -11.79 2.42
C VAL A 118 -7.89 -11.07 1.31
N SER A 119 -8.33 -9.86 1.01
CA SER A 119 -7.70 -8.97 0.03
C SER A 119 -7.00 -7.82 0.75
N LYS A 120 -5.67 -7.76 0.66
CA LYS A 120 -4.87 -6.61 1.09
C LYS A 120 -4.83 -5.61 -0.06
N ILE A 121 -5.33 -4.40 0.18
CA ILE A 121 -5.33 -3.29 -0.79
C ILE A 121 -4.46 -2.14 -0.27
N ASP A 122 -3.71 -1.50 -1.16
CA ASP A 122 -2.96 -0.27 -0.86
C ASP A 122 -3.85 0.92 -1.23
N LEU A 123 -4.27 1.70 -0.22
CA LEU A 123 -5.20 2.81 -0.40
C LEU A 123 -4.56 4.04 -1.02
N LEU A 124 -3.24 4.19 -0.92
CA LEU A 124 -2.51 5.30 -1.56
C LEU A 124 -2.24 5.00 -3.04
N GLN A 125 -2.03 3.73 -3.37
CA GLN A 125 -1.80 3.30 -4.74
C GLN A 125 -3.06 2.81 -5.46
N LEU A 126 -4.19 2.77 -4.74
CA LEU A 126 -5.50 2.31 -5.23
C LEU A 126 -5.43 0.96 -5.95
N LYS A 127 -4.72 0.00 -5.34
CA LYS A 127 -4.47 -1.30 -5.97
C LYS A 127 -4.65 -2.47 -5.02
N LEU A 128 -5.06 -3.60 -5.58
CA LEU A 128 -4.97 -4.89 -4.91
C LEU A 128 -3.49 -5.30 -4.82
N VAL A 129 -3.01 -5.53 -3.59
CA VAL A 129 -1.64 -5.97 -3.33
C VAL A 129 -1.56 -7.48 -3.36
N LYS A 130 -2.44 -8.15 -2.61
CA LYS A 130 -2.50 -9.61 -2.52
C LYS A 130 -3.90 -10.04 -2.15
N ARG A 131 -4.34 -11.17 -2.69
CA ARG A 131 -5.57 -11.85 -2.29
C ARG A 131 -5.26 -13.32 -2.01
N VAL A 132 -5.74 -13.82 -0.89
CA VAL A 132 -5.61 -15.24 -0.52
C VAL A 132 -6.97 -15.80 -0.13
N LYS A 133 -7.18 -17.09 -0.37
CA LYS A 133 -8.35 -17.82 0.13
C LYS A 133 -7.97 -18.53 1.42
N ALA A 134 -8.70 -18.25 2.50
CA ALA A 134 -8.38 -18.65 3.87
C ALA A 134 -9.50 -19.50 4.50
N GLY A 135 -10.30 -20.15 3.66
CA GLY A 135 -11.45 -20.99 4.01
C GLY A 135 -12.38 -21.06 2.80
N ASP A 136 -13.60 -21.55 2.98
CA ASP A 136 -14.64 -21.53 1.94
C ASP A 136 -15.82 -20.62 2.30
N ASP A 137 -16.06 -20.41 3.59
CA ASP A 137 -17.16 -19.58 4.08
C ASP A 137 -16.74 -18.85 5.37
N SER A 138 -16.81 -17.52 5.36
CA SER A 138 -16.45 -16.66 6.49
C SER A 138 -17.49 -15.57 6.74
N VAL A 139 -17.69 -15.19 8.01
CA VAL A 139 -18.55 -14.04 8.41
C VAL A 139 -17.76 -12.77 8.71
N GLY A 140 -16.46 -12.78 8.41
CA GLY A 140 -15.57 -11.65 8.60
C GLY A 140 -14.39 -12.01 9.48
N GLY A 141 -13.77 -11.00 10.07
CA GLY A 141 -12.60 -11.19 10.89
C GLY A 141 -12.18 -9.93 11.61
N VAL A 142 -11.06 -10.02 12.31
CA VAL A 142 -10.48 -8.93 13.10
C VAL A 142 -9.00 -8.79 12.80
N MET A 143 -8.47 -7.60 13.10
CA MET A 143 -7.04 -7.37 13.14
C MET A 143 -6.62 -7.24 14.59
N THR A 144 -5.50 -7.87 14.94
CA THR A 144 -4.86 -7.71 16.25
C THR A 144 -4.47 -6.26 16.50
N GLN A 145 -4.51 -5.81 17.75
CA GLN A 145 -4.22 -4.41 18.11
C GLN A 145 -2.81 -3.97 17.73
N ASP A 146 -1.86 -4.91 17.66
CA ASP A 146 -0.52 -4.63 17.19
C ASP A 146 -0.38 -4.54 15.65
N GLY A 147 -1.43 -4.90 14.91
CA GLY A 147 -1.50 -4.85 13.45
C GLY A 147 -0.83 -6.03 12.74
N LYS A 148 -0.30 -7.02 13.47
CA LYS A 148 0.53 -8.09 12.89
C LYS A 148 -0.29 -9.23 12.30
N TYR A 149 -1.49 -9.47 12.82
CA TYR A 149 -2.30 -10.63 12.44
C TYR A 149 -3.73 -10.26 12.09
N ILE A 150 -4.28 -11.02 11.15
CA ILE A 150 -5.70 -11.01 10.77
C ILE A 150 -6.29 -12.36 11.13
N ALA A 151 -7.35 -12.37 11.93
CA ALA A 151 -8.05 -13.58 12.31
C ALA A 151 -9.42 -13.63 11.62
N LEU A 152 -9.72 -14.71 10.91
CA LEU A 152 -10.99 -14.94 10.25
C LEU A 152 -11.90 -15.80 11.12
N SER A 153 -13.19 -15.52 11.05
CA SER A 153 -14.27 -16.28 11.67
C SER A 153 -14.92 -17.17 10.61
N ASN A 154 -14.39 -18.39 10.44
CA ASN A 154 -14.85 -19.29 9.38
C ASN A 154 -16.02 -20.16 9.84
N TYR A 155 -16.98 -20.33 8.95
CA TYR A 155 -18.02 -21.35 9.06
C TYR A 155 -17.59 -22.65 8.38
N VAL A 156 -16.84 -22.55 7.27
CA VAL A 156 -16.35 -23.70 6.51
C VAL A 156 -14.88 -23.50 6.12
N PRO A 157 -13.97 -24.38 6.58
CA PRO A 157 -14.15 -25.24 7.76
C PRO A 157 -14.48 -24.39 9.00
N GLY A 158 -15.11 -24.99 10.01
CA GLY A 158 -15.39 -24.31 11.26
C GLY A 158 -14.10 -24.08 12.05
N GLU A 159 -13.56 -22.86 12.02
CA GLU A 159 -12.29 -22.53 12.66
C GLU A 159 -12.07 -21.01 12.78
N VAL A 160 -11.14 -20.63 13.66
CA VAL A 160 -10.45 -19.35 13.54
C VAL A 160 -9.17 -19.57 12.75
N ARG A 161 -9.04 -18.94 11.59
CA ARG A 161 -7.78 -18.93 10.83
C ARG A 161 -7.05 -17.62 11.03
N ILE A 162 -5.79 -17.69 11.43
CA ILE A 162 -4.94 -16.53 11.71
C ILE A 162 -3.90 -16.43 10.61
N LEU A 163 -3.86 -15.26 9.96
CA LEU A 163 -2.93 -14.90 8.92
C LEU A 163 -1.96 -13.82 9.42
N ASP A 164 -0.73 -13.86 8.94
CA ASP A 164 0.20 -12.73 9.02
C ASP A 164 -0.33 -11.58 8.14
N ALA A 165 -0.41 -10.35 8.66
CA ALA A 165 -0.99 -9.22 7.95
C ALA A 165 -0.07 -8.67 6.85
N GLU A 166 1.24 -8.93 6.93
CA GLU A 166 2.19 -8.52 5.92
C GLU A 166 2.11 -9.46 4.72
N THR A 167 2.25 -10.76 4.97
CA THR A 167 2.39 -11.79 3.94
C THR A 167 1.07 -12.45 3.55
N LEU A 168 0.02 -12.36 4.38
CA LEU A 168 -1.24 -13.13 4.29
C LEU A 168 -1.06 -14.65 4.36
N GLU A 169 0.07 -15.12 4.86
CA GLU A 169 0.30 -16.54 5.08
C GLU A 169 -0.39 -17.01 6.37
N THR A 170 -0.86 -18.26 6.36
CA THR A 170 -1.49 -18.83 7.55
C THR A 170 -0.44 -19.11 8.60
N VAL A 171 -0.59 -18.46 9.75
CA VAL A 171 0.28 -18.66 10.91
C VAL A 171 -0.33 -19.69 11.86
N LYS A 172 -1.67 -19.74 11.94
CA LYS A 172 -2.35 -20.65 12.85
C LYS A 172 -3.77 -20.97 12.43
N ILE A 173 -4.22 -22.17 12.82
CA ILE A 173 -5.60 -22.61 12.75
C ILE A 173 -6.03 -23.03 14.15
N ILE A 174 -7.19 -22.53 14.59
CA ILE A 174 -7.84 -22.94 15.83
C ILE A 174 -9.16 -23.62 15.43
N PRO A 175 -9.21 -24.96 15.43
CA PRO A 175 -10.42 -25.70 15.06
C PRO A 175 -11.58 -25.35 16.00
N ALA A 176 -12.76 -25.14 15.43
CA ALA A 176 -14.00 -25.00 16.21
C ALA A 176 -14.61 -26.37 16.48
N GLU A 177 -13.84 -27.30 17.02
CA GLU A 177 -14.28 -28.67 17.26
C GLU A 177 -14.61 -28.91 18.74
N ARG A 178 -15.64 -29.70 18.98
CA ARG A 178 -15.95 -30.27 20.29
C ARG A 178 -15.94 -31.78 20.19
N GLU A 179 -15.16 -32.41 21.05
CA GLU A 179 -15.22 -33.85 21.28
C GLU A 179 -16.14 -34.14 22.47
N TYR A 180 -17.05 -35.09 22.31
CA TYR A 180 -17.94 -35.57 23.36
C TYR A 180 -17.31 -36.75 24.09
N PRO A 181 -17.74 -37.07 25.34
CA PRO A 181 -17.22 -38.22 26.09
C PRO A 181 -17.38 -39.57 25.38
N ASP A 182 -18.30 -39.66 24.41
CA ASP A 182 -18.52 -40.84 23.57
C ASP A 182 -17.63 -40.90 22.31
N GLY A 183 -16.66 -39.98 22.18
CA GLY A 183 -15.72 -39.91 21.07
C GLY A 183 -16.25 -39.21 19.81
N ARG A 184 -17.51 -38.74 19.80
CA ARG A 184 -18.04 -37.97 18.66
C ARG A 184 -17.39 -36.60 18.59
N LYS A 185 -16.95 -36.20 17.39
CA LYS A 185 -16.49 -34.83 17.11
C LYS A 185 -17.56 -34.05 16.35
N VAL A 186 -17.82 -32.83 16.81
CA VAL A 186 -18.74 -31.92 16.14
C VAL A 186 -18.00 -30.62 15.85
N THR A 187 -17.93 -30.27 14.58
CA THR A 187 -17.45 -28.96 14.13
C THR A 187 -18.56 -27.93 14.30
N ALA A 188 -18.25 -26.85 14.99
CA ALA A 188 -19.08 -25.67 15.15
C ALA A 188 -18.62 -24.58 14.18
N ARG A 189 -19.48 -23.58 13.98
CA ARG A 189 -19.10 -22.35 13.26
C ARG A 189 -18.48 -21.37 14.25
N VAL A 190 -17.58 -20.51 13.79
CA VAL A 190 -17.10 -19.39 14.61
C VAL A 190 -17.92 -18.14 14.32
N VAL A 191 -18.39 -17.49 15.37
CA VAL A 191 -19.11 -16.21 15.34
C VAL A 191 -18.58 -15.27 16.43
N GLY A 192 -18.87 -13.97 16.32
CA GLY A 192 -18.55 -13.01 17.38
C GLY A 192 -17.04 -12.88 17.68
N LEU A 193 -16.19 -13.12 16.68
CA LEU A 193 -14.75 -12.92 16.80
C LEU A 193 -14.44 -11.43 16.99
N VAL A 194 -13.80 -11.09 18.10
CA VAL A 194 -13.38 -9.73 18.48
C VAL A 194 -11.92 -9.72 18.90
N ASP A 195 -11.22 -8.63 18.58
CA ASP A 195 -9.94 -8.32 19.22
C ASP A 195 -10.20 -7.66 20.59
N ALA A 196 -9.35 -7.97 21.56
CA ALA A 196 -9.45 -7.50 22.93
C ALA A 196 -8.05 -7.06 23.44
N PRO A 197 -7.98 -6.24 24.51
CA PRO A 197 -6.73 -5.70 25.04
C PRO A 197 -5.64 -6.74 25.24
N GLY A 198 -4.42 -6.38 24.84
CA GLY A 198 -3.25 -7.26 24.96
C GLY A 198 -3.15 -8.33 23.86
N ASN A 199 -3.63 -8.01 22.65
CA ASN A 199 -3.69 -8.93 21.50
C ASN A 199 -4.42 -10.24 21.83
N LEU A 200 -5.51 -10.13 22.60
CA LEU A 200 -6.40 -11.25 22.89
C LEU A 200 -7.42 -11.39 21.75
N LEU A 201 -7.69 -12.63 21.34
CA LEU A 201 -8.84 -12.94 20.48
C LEU A 201 -9.91 -13.62 21.31
N ILE A 202 -11.13 -13.11 21.26
CA ILE A 202 -12.30 -13.70 21.90
C ILE A 202 -13.29 -14.06 20.79
N PHE A 203 -13.87 -15.25 20.84
CA PHE A 203 -14.84 -15.69 19.83
C PHE A 203 -15.85 -16.65 20.46
N SER A 204 -16.98 -16.82 19.79
CA SER A 204 -18.01 -17.77 20.21
C SER A 204 -18.16 -18.88 19.16
N LEU A 205 -18.45 -20.08 19.65
CA LEU A 205 -18.77 -21.22 18.80
C LEU A 205 -20.29 -21.35 18.67
N PHE A 206 -20.79 -21.46 17.44
CA PHE A 206 -22.20 -21.63 17.14
C PHE A 206 -22.48 -23.00 16.52
N SER A 207 -23.11 -23.88 17.30
CA SER A 207 -23.64 -25.18 16.87
C SER A 207 -25.13 -25.23 17.24
N ARG A 208 -25.97 -25.94 16.47
CA ARG A 208 -27.45 -26.02 16.58
C ARG A 208 -27.97 -25.93 18.03
N ASN A 209 -28.12 -24.70 18.54
CA ASN A 209 -28.65 -24.30 19.86
C ASN A 209 -27.69 -24.21 21.08
N LYS A 210 -26.36 -24.11 20.89
CA LYS A 210 -25.42 -23.81 22.00
C LYS A 210 -24.32 -22.84 21.58
N GLU A 211 -24.11 -21.82 22.41
CA GLU A 211 -22.98 -20.89 22.33
C GLU A 211 -21.94 -21.22 23.39
N ILE A 212 -20.66 -21.22 23.01
CA ILE A 212 -19.52 -21.44 23.91
C ILE A 212 -18.50 -20.34 23.66
N LEU A 213 -18.03 -19.69 24.73
CA LEU A 213 -16.99 -18.67 24.65
C LEU A 213 -15.60 -19.32 24.59
N GLY A 214 -14.82 -18.96 23.57
CA GLY A 214 -13.39 -19.25 23.45
C GLY A 214 -12.57 -17.96 23.59
N TYR A 215 -11.40 -18.05 24.21
CA TYR A 215 -10.44 -16.95 24.25
C TYR A 215 -9.00 -17.45 24.02
N ARG A 216 -8.16 -16.60 23.43
CA ARG A 216 -6.75 -16.90 23.15
C ARG A 216 -5.88 -15.66 23.40
N ARG A 217 -4.97 -15.74 24.39
CA ARG A 217 -3.88 -14.76 24.57
C ARG A 217 -2.74 -15.08 23.63
N ASN A 218 -2.23 -14.05 22.95
CA ASN A 218 -1.16 -14.13 21.97
C ASN A 218 -1.46 -15.20 20.89
N PRO A 219 -2.04 -14.80 19.74
CA PRO A 219 -2.54 -15.75 18.76
C PRO A 219 -1.45 -16.65 18.16
N VAL A 220 -0.16 -16.32 18.33
CA VAL A 220 0.99 -17.12 17.92
C VAL A 220 1.58 -17.88 19.10
#